data_AF-A0A925C737-F1
#
_entry.id   AF-A0A925C737-F1
#
_cell.length_a   1.000
_cell.length_b   1.000
_cell.length_c   1.000
_cell.angle_alpha   90.00
_cell.angle_beta   90.00
_cell.angle_gamma   90.00
#
_symmetry.space_group_name_H-M   'P 1'
#
loop_
_entity.id
_entity.type
_entity.pdbx_description
1 polymer ?
#
loop_
_entity_poly.entity_id
_entity_poly.type
_entity_poly.pdbx_seq_one_letter_code
_entity_poly.pdbx_strand_id
1 'polypeptide(L)' 'TIFIERDGKLLTPQLGAGLLPGTLRAQLLTDGMVVDALLSLADLQSADAIFLGNSVRGLVAATRIDAAK' A
#
# COMPACT_ATOMS: atom_id res chain seq x y z
N THR A 1 0.60 -2.25 -6.67
CA THR A 1 -0.28 -1.96 -5.52
C THR A 1 0.45 -1.05 -4.56
N ILE A 2 -0.24 -0.11 -3.92
CA ILE A 2 0.34 0.75 -2.88
C ILE A 2 0.02 0.21 -1.50
N PHE A 3 0.98 0.31 -0.59
CA PHE A 3 0.84 -0.04 0.82
C PHE A 3 1.41 1.10 1.66
N ILE A 4 0.84 1.32 2.84
CA ILE A 4 1.37 2.27 3.81
C ILE A 4 1.57 1.57 5.14
N GLU A 5 2.61 1.96 5.87
CA GLU A 5 2.77 1.62 7.28
C GLU A 5 2.21 2.75 8.13
N ARG A 6 1.37 2.38 9.10
CA ARG A 6 0.83 3.31 10.10
C ARG A 6 0.60 2.55 11.40
N ASP A 7 1.10 3.08 12.51
CA ASP A 7 0.94 2.49 13.85
C ASP A 7 1.43 1.02 13.91
N GLY A 8 2.53 0.73 13.19
CA GLY A 8 3.11 -0.62 13.08
C GLY A 8 2.25 -1.62 12.30
N LYS A 9 1.26 -1.15 11.53
CA LYS A 9 0.42 -1.98 10.66
C LYS A 9 0.64 -1.63 9.20
N LEU A 10 0.72 -2.65 8.36
CA LEU A 10 0.77 -2.48 6.92
C LEU A 10 -0.66 -2.49 6.34
N LEU A 11 -1.03 -1.41 5.67
CA LEU A 11 -2.37 -1.17 5.14
C LEU A 11 -2.31 -1.09 3.61
N THR A 12 -3.34 -1.59 2.93
CA THR A 12 -3.54 -1.40 1.48
C THR A 12 -4.95 -0.89 1.20
N PRO A 13 -5.19 -0.12 0.14
CA PRO A 13 -6.55 0.27 -0.19
C PRO A 13 -7.43 -0.95 -0.51
N GLN A 14 -8.71 -0.84 -0.17
CA GLN A 14 -9.73 -1.82 -0.55
C GLN A 14 -9.82 -2.00 -2.06
N LEU A 15 -10.23 -3.19 -2.51
CA LEU A 15 -10.34 -3.48 -3.96
C LEU A 15 -11.36 -2.55 -4.66
N GLY A 16 -12.38 -2.10 -3.92
CA GLY A 16 -13.38 -1.13 -4.40
C GLY A 16 -12.81 0.24 -4.78
N ALA A 17 -11.56 0.55 -4.44
CA ALA A 17 -10.86 1.76 -4.88
C ALA A 17 -10.40 1.71 -6.37
N GLY A 18 -10.82 0.72 -7.14
CA GLY A 18 -10.45 0.55 -8.55
C GLY A 18 -9.06 -0.06 -8.77
N LEU A 19 -8.52 -0.73 -7.75
CA LEU A 19 -7.21 -1.38 -7.82
C LEU A 19 -7.27 -2.70 -8.59
N LEU A 20 -6.18 -3.04 -9.27
CA LEU A 20 -5.99 -4.40 -9.78
C LEU A 20 -5.83 -5.40 -8.61
N PRO A 21 -6.48 -6.59 -8.68
CA PRO A 21 -6.36 -7.64 -7.66
C PRO A 21 -5.03 -8.40 -7.80
N GLY A 22 -3.90 -7.71 -7.57
CA GLY A 22 -2.57 -8.30 -7.76
C GLY A 22 -2.26 -9.46 -6.83
N THR A 23 -1.56 -10.49 -7.34
CA THR A 23 -1.25 -11.73 -6.61
C THR A 23 -0.50 -11.52 -5.29
N LEU A 24 0.52 -10.64 -5.26
CA LEU A 24 1.22 -10.31 -4.01
C LEU A 24 0.28 -9.76 -2.95
N ARG A 25 -0.64 -8.86 -3.32
CA ARG A 25 -1.61 -8.27 -2.40
C ARG A 25 -2.53 -9.36 -1.83
N ALA A 26 -3.04 -10.25 -2.68
CA ALA A 26 -3.92 -11.33 -2.25
C ALA A 26 -3.23 -12.26 -1.25
N GLN A 27 -1.96 -12.61 -1.50
CA GLN A 27 -1.16 -13.42 -0.59
C GLN A 27 -0.95 -12.71 0.76
N LEU A 28 -0.50 -11.46 0.76
CA LEU A 28 -0.26 -10.70 2.00
C LEU A 28 -1.52 -10.51 2.86
N LEU A 29 -2.69 -10.35 2.23
CA LEU A 29 -3.98 -10.30 2.94
C LEU A 29 -4.33 -11.67 3.54
N THR A 30 -4.08 -12.76 2.80
CA THR A 30 -4.36 -14.13 3.24
C THR A 30 -3.48 -14.52 4.43
N ASP A 31 -2.22 -14.09 4.40
CA ASP A 31 -1.24 -14.34 5.47
C ASP A 31 -1.43 -13.42 6.68
N GLY A 32 -2.38 -12.48 6.64
CA GLY A 32 -2.64 -11.51 7.70
C GLY A 32 -1.53 -10.46 7.89
N MET A 33 -0.60 -10.35 6.94
CA MET A 33 0.51 -9.41 6.97
C MET A 33 0.09 -7.98 6.59
N VAL A 34 -1.01 -7.86 5.85
CA VAL A 34 -1.60 -6.59 5.42
C VAL A 34 -3.08 -6.56 5.79
N VAL A 35 -3.57 -5.39 6.15
CA VAL A 35 -5.00 -5.14 6.38
C VAL A 35 -5.56 -4.27 5.26
N ASP A 36 -6.76 -4.59 4.77
CA ASP A 36 -7.47 -3.72 3.84
C ASP A 36 -8.04 -2.50 4.59
N ALA A 37 -7.89 -1.31 4.00
CA ALA A 37 -8.38 -0.09 4.61
C ALA A 37 -8.89 0.89 3.55
N LEU A 38 -9.80 1.77 3.95
CA LEU A 38 -10.10 2.97 3.16
C LEU A 38 -8.93 3.94 3.37
N LEU A 39 -8.21 4.27 2.29
CA LEU A 39 -7.06 5.18 2.34
C LEU A 39 -7.34 6.43 1.50
N SER A 40 -7.06 7.59 2.10
CA SER A 40 -7.10 8.91 1.50
C SER A 40 -5.70 9.44 1.23
N LEU A 41 -5.59 10.55 0.50
CA LEU A 41 -4.30 11.23 0.31
C LEU A 41 -3.68 11.70 1.64
N ALA A 42 -4.49 12.06 2.63
CA ALA A 42 -4.00 12.46 3.96
C ALA A 42 -3.35 11.28 4.70
N ASP A 43 -3.84 10.05 4.49
CA ASP A 43 -3.23 8.85 5.06
C ASP A 43 -1.84 8.60 4.44
N LEU A 44 -1.67 8.83 3.13
CA LEU A 44 -0.35 8.75 2.50
C LEU A 44 0.61 9.82 3.03
N GLN A 45 0.11 11.01 3.37
CA GLN A 45 0.92 12.10 3.89
C GLN A 45 1.39 11.88 5.33
N SER A 46 0.60 11.16 6.12
CA SER A 46 0.84 10.89 7.54
C SER A 46 1.39 9.48 7.81
N ALA A 47 1.60 8.66 6.77
CA ALA A 47 2.15 7.32 6.89
C ALA A 47 3.60 7.34 7.39
N ASP A 48 3.94 6.36 8.22
CA ASP A 48 5.31 6.13 8.71
C ASP A 48 6.24 5.70 7.56
N ALA A 49 5.71 4.90 6.63
CA ALA A 49 6.39 4.49 5.40
C ALA A 49 5.40 4.19 4.27
N ILE A 50 5.86 4.29 3.02
CA ILE A 50 5.08 3.96 1.82
C ILE A 50 5.82 2.90 1.02
N PHE A 51 5.09 1.92 0.51
CA PHE A 51 5.63 0.85 -0.33
C PHE A 51 4.82 0.67 -1.61
N LEU A 52 5.52 0.26 -2.66
CA LEU A 52 4.92 -0.27 -3.88
C LEU A 52 5.18 -1.77 -3.95
N GLY A 53 4.14 -2.54 -4.25
CA GLY A 53 4.22 -3.99 -4.33
C GLY A 53 3.69 -4.59 -5.62
N ASN A 54 4.41 -5.59 -6.13
CA ASN A 54 3.96 -6.52 -7.16
C ASN A 54 4.63 -7.90 -6.98
N SER A 55 4.15 -8.92 -7.69
CA SER A 55 4.65 -10.30 -7.55
C SER A 55 6.10 -10.51 -7.98
N VAL A 56 6.67 -9.61 -8.79
CA VAL A 56 8.02 -9.76 -9.34
C VAL A 56 9.07 -9.17 -8.41
N ARG A 57 8.78 -8.02 -7.80
CA ARG A 57 9.74 -7.26 -6.97
C ARG A 57 9.45 -7.34 -5.48
N GLY A 58 8.35 -7.95 -5.07
CA GLY A 58 7.90 -7.89 -3.68
C GLY A 58 7.50 -6.46 -3.28
N LEU A 59 7.68 -6.14 -2.00
CA LEU A 59 7.49 -4.79 -1.47
C LEU A 59 8.78 -3.97 -1.63
N VAL A 60 8.66 -2.80 -2.22
CA VAL A 60 9.76 -1.85 -2.41
C VAL A 60 9.38 -0.53 -1.77
N ALA A 61 10.26 0.03 -0.93
CA ALA A 61 10.07 1.34 -0.33
C ALA A 61 9.94 2.41 -1.41
N ALA A 62 8.97 3.31 -1.23
CA ALA A 62 8.66 4.37 -2.17
C ALA A 62 8.99 5.73 -1.55
N THR A 63 9.57 6.62 -2.36
CA THR A 63 9.76 8.02 -2.01
C THR A 63 8.74 8.84 -2.76
N ARG A 64 8.04 9.72 -2.05
CA ARG A 64 7.12 10.67 -2.67
C ARG A 64 7.92 11.63 -3.54
N ILE A 65 7.47 11.81 -4.78
CA ILE A 65 7.99 12.81 -5.70
C ILE A 65 6.93 13.89 -5.80
N ASP A 66 7.21 15.07 -5.27
CA ASP A 66 6.33 16.21 -5.52
C ASP A 66 6.52 16.64 -6.97
N ALA A 67 5.42 16.89 -7.68
CA ALA A 67 5.50 17.47 -9.01
C ALA A 67 6.15 18.85 -8.86
N ALA A 68 7.34 19.03 -9.46
CA ALA A 68 7.82 20.36 -9.77
C ALA A 68 6.70 21.05 -10.56
N LYS A 69 6.28 22.22 -10.06
CA LYS A 69 5.25 23.04 -10.68
C LYS A 69 5.64 23.42 -12.10
#